data_AF-A0A6P5XZL4-F1
#
_entry.id   AF-A0A6P5XZL4-F1
#
_cell.length_a   1.000
_cell.length_b   1.000
_cell.length_c   1.000
_cell.angle_alpha   90.00
_cell.angle_beta   90.00
_cell.angle_gamma   90.00
#
_symmetry.space_group_name_H-M   'P 1'
#
loop_
_entity.id
_entity.type
_entity.pdbx_description
1 polymer ?
#
loop_
_entity_poly.entity_id
_entity_poly.type
_entity_poly.pdbx_seq_one_letter_code
_entity_poly.pdbx_strand_id
1 'polypeptide(L)'
;MNGILGMIALLLDINLSSTQKDYAQTAQDCGKVQITLINEVLDRAKIEAAKLELESVPFDLRSILDDVLSLFSEKSRSKGGKLAVFVSDKVPERVVGDPGRFRQIITNLVGNSVKEVLEVRFFIKELIFKFQRVLFTSDSFEKL
;
A
#
# COMPACT_ATOMS: atom_id res chain seq x y z
N MET A 1 19.94 6.90 1.40
CA MET A 1 19.37 5.54 1.31
C MET A 1 19.34 4.98 -0.10
N ASN A 2 18.84 5.71 -1.11
CA ASN A 2 18.83 5.23 -2.51
C ASN A 2 20.20 4.75 -3.00
N GLY A 3 21.30 5.44 -2.62
CA GLY A 3 22.66 4.99 -2.93
C GLY A 3 23.01 3.62 -2.33
N ILE A 4 22.60 3.33 -1.10
CA ILE A 4 22.85 2.04 -0.43
C ILE A 4 22.05 0.92 -1.12
N LEU A 5 20.78 1.16 -1.43
CA LEU A 5 19.97 0.19 -2.20
C LEU A 5 20.53 -0.05 -3.59
N GLY A 6 21.05 1.00 -4.25
CA GLY A 6 21.74 0.86 -5.54
C GLY A 6 23.00 0.01 -5.43
N MET A 7 23.82 0.21 -4.39
CA MET A 7 25.01 -0.64 -4.17
C MET A 7 24.63 -2.09 -3.87
N ILE A 8 23.57 -2.34 -3.10
CA ILE A 8 23.09 -3.70 -2.83
C ILE A 8 22.52 -4.36 -4.10
N ALA A 9 21.83 -3.60 -4.95
CA ALA A 9 21.35 -4.11 -6.24
C ALA A 9 22.51 -4.52 -7.15
N LEU A 10 23.54 -3.68 -7.28
CA LEU A 10 24.77 -4.03 -8.01
C LEU A 10 25.50 -5.23 -7.40
N LEU A 11 25.48 -5.37 -6.06
CA LEU A 11 26.05 -6.52 -5.37
C LEU A 11 25.28 -7.82 -5.66
N LEU A 12 23.96 -7.74 -5.82
CA LEU A 12 23.13 -8.89 -6.16
C LEU A 12 23.28 -9.34 -7.62
N ASP A 13 23.83 -8.48 -8.49
CA ASP A 13 24.09 -8.77 -9.91
C ASP A 13 25.44 -9.50 -10.16
N ILE A 14 26.28 -9.69 -9.13
CA ILE A 14 27.53 -10.44 -9.25
C ILE A 14 27.42 -11.87 -8.68
N ASN A 15 28.44 -12.70 -8.89
CA ASN A 15 28.49 -14.05 -8.34
C ASN A 15 28.69 -14.02 -6.81
N LEU A 16 27.62 -14.28 -6.07
CA LEU A 16 27.61 -14.45 -4.62
C LEU A 16 27.41 -15.93 -4.26
N SER A 17 27.98 -16.36 -3.13
CA SER A 17 27.57 -17.62 -2.51
C SER A 17 26.11 -17.51 -2.00
N SER A 18 25.45 -18.64 -1.74
CA SER A 18 24.08 -18.66 -1.22
C SER A 18 23.92 -17.79 0.03
N THR A 19 24.80 -17.96 1.02
CA THR A 19 24.77 -17.18 2.26
C THR A 19 24.99 -15.68 2.04
N GLN A 20 25.89 -15.30 1.12
CA GLN A 20 26.13 -13.89 0.79
C GLN A 20 24.91 -13.27 0.10
N LYS A 21 24.26 -14.03 -0.79
CA LYS A 21 23.04 -13.61 -1.46
C LYS A 21 21.90 -13.41 -0.46
N ASP A 22 21.74 -14.31 0.51
CA ASP A 22 20.73 -14.18 1.56
C ASP A 22 20.95 -12.92 2.42
N TYR A 23 22.19 -12.61 2.78
CA TYR A 23 22.53 -11.38 3.50
C TYR A 23 22.26 -10.13 2.67
N ALA A 24 22.65 -10.11 1.40
CA ALA A 24 22.42 -8.99 0.49
C ALA A 24 20.91 -8.76 0.27
N GLN A 25 20.13 -9.83 0.10
CA GLN A 25 18.67 -9.74 -0.05
C GLN A 25 18.01 -9.20 1.22
N THR A 26 18.40 -9.72 2.38
CA THR A 26 17.90 -9.24 3.68
C THR A 26 18.23 -7.75 3.88
N ALA A 27 19.44 -7.32 3.55
CA ALA A 27 19.85 -5.92 3.63
C ALA A 27 19.04 -5.03 2.67
N GLN A 28 18.76 -5.51 1.46
CA GLN A 28 17.93 -4.81 0.48
C GLN A 28 16.52 -4.59 1.03
N ASP A 29 15.91 -5.62 1.60
CA ASP A 29 14.54 -5.57 2.10
C ASP A 29 14.43 -4.67 3.34
N CYS A 30 15.41 -4.74 4.25
CA CYS A 30 15.54 -3.79 5.36
C CYS A 30 15.63 -2.34 4.86
N GLY A 31 16.42 -2.07 3.82
CA GLY A 31 16.56 -0.74 3.23
C GLY A 31 15.26 -0.21 2.62
N LYS A 32 14.48 -1.07 1.93
CA LYS A 32 13.16 -0.71 1.39
C LYS A 32 12.18 -0.36 2.50
N VAL A 33 12.14 -1.16 3.57
CA VAL A 33 11.31 -0.89 4.76
C VAL A 33 11.72 0.45 5.41
N GLN A 34 13.02 0.70 5.56
CA GLN A 34 13.51 1.93 6.16
C GLN A 34 13.14 3.18 5.33
N ILE A 35 13.20 3.11 3.98
CA ILE A 35 12.77 4.23 3.11
C ILE A 35 11.30 4.53 3.34
N THR A 36 10.48 3.49 3.40
CA THR A 36 9.04 3.62 3.66
C THR A 36 8.81 4.34 4.99
N LEU A 37 9.48 3.93 6.05
CA LEU A 37 9.35 4.56 7.38
C LEU A 37 9.82 6.02 7.40
N ILE A 38 10.95 6.33 6.75
CA ILE A 38 11.43 7.72 6.66
C ILE A 38 10.42 8.58 5.90
N ASN A 39 9.88 8.09 4.79
CA ASN A 39 8.87 8.81 4.01
C ASN A 39 7.60 9.06 4.83
N GLU A 40 7.16 8.08 5.63
CA GLU A 40 6.02 8.24 6.54
C GLU A 40 6.23 9.34 7.59
N VAL A 41 7.42 9.39 8.20
CA VAL A 41 7.76 10.43 9.18
C VAL A 41 7.83 11.81 8.52
N LEU A 42 8.45 11.91 7.34
CA LEU A 42 8.54 13.16 6.59
C LEU A 42 7.16 13.64 6.14
N ASP A 43 6.29 12.74 5.69
CA ASP A 43 4.93 13.09 5.29
C ASP A 43 4.09 13.55 6.48
N ARG A 44 4.25 12.94 7.66
CA ARG A 44 3.61 13.44 8.88
C ARG A 44 4.07 14.86 9.22
N ALA A 45 5.37 15.13 9.12
CA ALA A 45 5.92 16.46 9.34
C ALA A 45 5.38 17.49 8.32
N LYS A 46 5.19 17.11 7.06
CA LYS A 46 4.57 17.98 6.04
C LYS A 46 3.09 18.25 6.32
N ILE A 47 2.34 17.25 6.78
CA ILE A 47 0.93 17.40 7.17
C ILE A 47 0.81 18.37 8.34
N GLU A 48 1.62 18.18 9.40
CA GLU A 48 1.65 19.04 10.58
C GLU A 48 2.03 20.49 10.22
N ALA A 49 2.88 20.67 9.21
CA ALA A 49 3.28 21.98 8.70
C ALA A 49 2.30 22.59 7.66
N ALA A 50 1.18 21.93 7.34
CA ALA A 50 0.27 22.28 6.25
C ALA A 50 0.96 22.47 4.87
N LYS A 51 2.09 21.77 4.65
CA LYS A 51 2.90 21.80 3.41
C LYS A 51 2.68 20.56 2.55
N LEU A 52 1.69 19.74 2.88
CA LEU A 52 1.40 18.56 2.11
C LEU A 52 0.67 18.93 0.83
N GLU A 53 1.37 18.86 -0.29
CA GLU A 53 0.76 18.94 -1.61
C GLU A 53 0.32 17.55 -2.05
N LEU A 54 -0.96 17.42 -2.40
CA LEU A 54 -1.51 16.21 -3.01
C LEU A 54 -1.39 16.35 -4.52
N GLU A 55 -0.92 15.27 -5.16
CA GLU A 55 -1.04 15.19 -6.61
C GLU A 55 -2.53 15.14 -7.03
N SER A 56 -2.82 15.72 -8.18
CA SER A 56 -4.17 15.71 -8.77
C SER A 56 -4.05 15.22 -10.21
N VAL A 57 -3.84 13.92 -10.35
CA VAL A 57 -3.63 13.26 -11.65
C VAL A 57 -4.67 12.16 -11.87
N PRO A 58 -5.09 11.92 -13.11
CA PRO A 58 -6.00 10.81 -13.42
C PRO A 58 -5.29 9.46 -13.33
N PHE A 59 -5.73 8.56 -12.47
CA PHE A 59 -5.19 7.22 -12.28
C PHE A 59 -6.28 6.14 -12.28
N ASP A 60 -5.89 4.91 -12.60
CA ASP A 60 -6.77 3.74 -12.49
C ASP A 60 -6.69 3.17 -11.07
N LEU A 61 -7.80 3.26 -10.34
CA LEU A 61 -7.87 2.80 -8.95
C LEU A 61 -7.87 1.26 -8.85
N ARG A 62 -8.40 0.56 -9.86
CA ARG A 62 -8.55 -0.90 -9.85
C ARG A 62 -7.19 -1.54 -10.04
N SER A 63 -6.36 -1.00 -10.93
CA SER A 63 -4.96 -1.40 -11.07
C SER A 63 -4.18 -1.30 -9.76
N ILE A 64 -4.33 -0.19 -9.01
CA ILE A 64 -3.65 -0.05 -7.71
C ILE A 64 -4.17 -1.06 -6.68
N LEU A 65 -5.49 -1.31 -6.65
CA LEU A 65 -6.07 -2.31 -5.78
C LEU A 65 -5.53 -3.70 -6.11
N ASP A 66 -5.54 -4.10 -7.37
CA ASP A 66 -5.04 -5.40 -7.83
C ASP A 66 -3.58 -5.62 -7.46
N ASP A 67 -2.72 -4.61 -7.67
CA ASP A 67 -1.33 -4.65 -7.26
C ASP A 67 -1.21 -4.89 -5.74
N VAL A 68 -1.93 -4.12 -4.93
CA VAL A 68 -1.85 -4.25 -3.47
C VAL A 68 -2.37 -5.61 -3.03
N LEU A 69 -3.49 -6.10 -3.59
CA LEU A 69 -4.02 -7.42 -3.27
C LEU A 69 -3.07 -8.54 -3.63
N SER A 70 -2.38 -8.43 -4.76
CA SER A 70 -1.37 -9.42 -5.18
C SER A 70 -0.26 -9.56 -4.13
N LEU A 71 0.20 -8.45 -3.55
CA LEU A 71 1.26 -8.42 -2.52
C LEU A 71 0.87 -9.15 -1.24
N PHE A 72 -0.42 -9.15 -0.88
CA PHE A 72 -0.91 -9.77 0.35
C PHE A 72 -1.62 -11.12 0.13
N SER A 73 -1.78 -11.55 -1.13
CA SER A 73 -2.53 -12.76 -1.50
C SER A 73 -1.93 -14.04 -0.88
N GLU A 74 -0.62 -14.23 -1.00
CA GLU A 74 0.09 -15.38 -0.42
C GLU A 74 0.05 -15.37 1.10
N LYS A 75 0.24 -14.18 1.71
CA LYS A 75 0.23 -13.99 3.16
C LYS A 75 -1.14 -14.23 3.78
N SER A 76 -2.20 -13.86 3.06
CA SER A 76 -3.58 -14.16 3.47
C SER A 76 -3.88 -15.67 3.35
N ARG A 77 -3.49 -16.29 2.23
CA ARG A 77 -3.71 -17.73 1.99
C ARG A 77 -2.98 -18.61 3.00
N SER A 78 -1.73 -18.29 3.35
CA SER A 78 -0.96 -19.07 4.33
C SER A 78 -1.56 -19.06 5.74
N LYS A 79 -2.37 -18.04 6.06
CA LYS A 79 -3.15 -17.95 7.30
C LYS A 79 -4.57 -18.55 7.20
N GLY A 80 -4.91 -19.20 6.08
CA GLY A 80 -6.25 -19.72 5.82
C GLY A 80 -7.31 -18.64 5.55
N GLY A 81 -6.86 -17.40 5.29
CA GLY A 81 -7.75 -16.27 5.09
C GLY A 81 -8.19 -16.04 3.64
N LYS A 82 -9.27 -15.28 3.47
CA LYS A 82 -9.78 -14.83 2.17
C LYS A 82 -9.70 -13.31 2.07
N LEU A 83 -9.00 -12.84 1.05
CA LEU A 83 -8.89 -11.43 0.71
C LEU A 83 -9.71 -11.17 -0.56
N ALA A 84 -10.69 -10.27 -0.46
CA ALA A 84 -11.55 -9.90 -1.58
C ALA A 84 -11.82 -8.39 -1.59
N VAL A 85 -11.87 -7.82 -2.78
CA VAL A 85 -12.23 -6.42 -2.99
C VAL A 85 -13.44 -6.35 -3.92
N PHE A 86 -14.39 -5.50 -3.54
CA PHE A 86 -15.53 -5.17 -4.36
C PHE A 86 -15.50 -3.68 -4.70
N VAL A 87 -15.38 -3.39 -5.98
CA VAL A 87 -15.50 -2.04 -6.53
C VAL A 87 -16.83 -1.95 -7.24
N SER A 88 -17.68 -1.01 -6.82
CA SER A 88 -18.98 -0.77 -7.47
C SER A 88 -18.80 -0.28 -8.92
N ASP A 89 -19.66 -0.73 -9.83
CA ASP A 89 -19.70 -0.24 -11.23
C ASP A 89 -20.00 1.26 -11.34
N LYS A 90 -20.55 1.85 -10.28
CA LYS A 90 -20.73 3.31 -10.17
C LYS A 90 -19.42 4.07 -9.98
N VAL A 91 -18.32 3.38 -9.65
CA VAL A 91 -17.00 4.00 -9.52
C VAL A 91 -16.34 4.04 -10.90
N PRO A 92 -15.99 5.24 -11.41
CA PRO A 92 -15.30 5.39 -12.68
C PRO A 92 -14.03 4.53 -12.76
N GLU A 93 -13.65 4.13 -13.96
CA GLU A 93 -12.41 3.38 -14.20
C GLU A 93 -11.18 4.20 -13.81
N ARG A 94 -11.20 5.50 -14.15
CA ARG A 94 -10.17 6.46 -13.76
C ARG A 94 -10.74 7.52 -12.81
N VAL A 95 -9.97 7.84 -11.79
CA VAL A 95 -10.27 8.89 -10.80
C VAL A 95 -9.12 9.88 -10.74
N VAL A 96 -9.38 11.10 -10.27
CA VAL A 96 -8.36 12.14 -10.14
C VAL A 96 -7.92 12.24 -8.68
N GLY A 97 -6.60 12.21 -8.44
CA GLY A 97 -6.01 12.36 -7.11
C GLY A 97 -4.55 11.93 -7.08
N ASP A 98 -4.10 11.52 -5.89
CA ASP A 98 -2.72 11.10 -5.64
C ASP A 98 -2.64 9.56 -5.60
N PRO A 99 -2.13 8.91 -6.67
CA PRO A 99 -2.08 7.44 -6.75
C PRO A 99 -1.10 6.84 -5.72
N GLY A 100 -0.01 7.55 -5.40
CA GLY A 100 0.99 7.09 -4.45
C GLY A 100 0.41 7.00 -3.05
N ARG A 101 -0.31 8.06 -2.62
CA ARG A 101 -1.01 8.07 -1.33
C ARG A 101 -2.16 7.10 -1.28
N PHE A 102 -2.95 6.98 -2.35
CA PHE A 102 -4.00 5.99 -2.40
C PHE A 102 -3.44 4.58 -2.19
N ARG A 103 -2.36 4.21 -2.92
CA ARG A 103 -1.67 2.94 -2.74
C ARG A 103 -1.21 2.73 -1.31
N GLN A 104 -0.59 3.74 -0.70
CA GLN A 104 -0.09 3.64 0.68
C GLN A 104 -1.22 3.41 1.69
N ILE A 105 -2.31 4.17 1.58
CA ILE A 105 -3.49 4.01 2.44
C ILE A 105 -4.04 2.58 2.33
N ILE A 106 -4.27 2.09 1.11
CA ILE A 106 -4.78 0.74 0.89
C ILE A 106 -3.79 -0.31 1.40
N THR A 107 -2.49 -0.15 1.15
CA THR A 107 -1.44 -1.08 1.62
C THR A 107 -1.46 -1.19 3.15
N ASN A 108 -1.58 -0.07 3.85
CA ASN A 108 -1.61 -0.06 5.31
C ASN A 108 -2.88 -0.70 5.86
N LEU A 109 -4.03 -0.43 5.25
CA LEU A 109 -5.31 -1.05 5.65
C LEU A 109 -5.28 -2.56 5.43
N VAL A 110 -4.97 -3.01 4.21
CA VAL A 110 -4.89 -4.43 3.86
C VAL A 110 -3.84 -5.14 4.72
N GLY A 111 -2.66 -4.53 4.89
CA GLY A 111 -1.57 -5.06 5.70
C GLY A 111 -1.97 -5.27 7.16
N ASN A 112 -2.70 -4.33 7.75
CA ASN A 112 -3.24 -4.46 9.11
C ASN A 112 -4.34 -5.54 9.17
N SER A 113 -5.26 -5.57 8.20
CA SER A 113 -6.34 -6.54 8.19
C SER A 113 -5.85 -7.98 8.00
N VAL A 114 -4.87 -8.24 7.14
CA VAL A 114 -4.26 -9.58 6.97
C VAL A 114 -3.41 -9.99 8.18
N LYS A 115 -2.97 -9.03 9.00
CA LYS A 115 -2.27 -9.32 10.25
C LYS A 115 -3.23 -9.91 11.30
N GLU A 116 -4.45 -9.38 11.40
CA GLU A 116 -5.37 -9.65 12.51
C GLU A 116 -6.65 -10.43 12.15
N VAL A 117 -7.07 -10.46 10.88
CA VAL A 117 -8.39 -10.96 10.45
C VAL A 117 -8.26 -12.09 9.42
N LEU A 118 -9.10 -13.13 9.56
CA LEU A 118 -9.17 -14.27 8.63
C LEU A 118 -9.92 -13.95 7.33
N GLU A 119 -10.79 -12.94 7.31
CA GLU A 119 -11.50 -12.52 6.10
C GLU A 119 -11.53 -11.00 5.99
N VAL A 120 -11.12 -10.47 4.84
CA VAL A 120 -11.03 -9.03 4.61
C VAL A 120 -11.81 -8.68 3.35
N ARG A 121 -12.82 -7.81 3.50
CA ARG A 121 -13.67 -7.31 2.42
C ARG A 121 -13.63 -5.78 2.40
N PHE A 122 -13.18 -5.22 1.27
CA PHE A 122 -13.29 -3.78 1.03
C PHE A 122 -14.45 -3.48 0.09
N PHE A 123 -15.27 -2.50 0.46
CA PHE A 123 -16.36 -1.98 -0.37
C PHE A 123 -16.05 -0.53 -0.75
N ILE A 124 -15.88 -0.29 -2.04
CA ILE A 124 -15.71 1.08 -2.56
C ILE A 124 -17.01 1.49 -3.25
N LYS A 125 -17.75 2.39 -2.61
CA LYS A 125 -18.98 3.01 -3.11
C LYS A 125 -18.80 4.53 -3.16
N GLU A 126 -19.01 5.11 -4.34
CA GLU A 126 -18.98 6.56 -4.64
C GLU A 126 -17.71 7.30 -4.21
N LEU A 127 -16.72 7.37 -5.12
CA LEU A 127 -15.48 8.12 -4.92
C LEU A 127 -15.60 9.62 -5.30
N ILE A 128 -16.75 10.08 -5.81
CA ILE A 128 -16.82 11.31 -6.63
C ILE A 128 -16.94 12.63 -5.83
N PHE A 129 -17.13 12.66 -4.51
CA PHE A 129 -17.29 13.98 -3.82
C PHE A 129 -16.73 14.12 -2.39
N LYS A 130 -16.03 13.13 -1.82
CA LYS A 130 -15.76 13.09 -0.36
C LYS A 130 -14.30 12.96 0.06
N PHE A 131 -13.33 13.34 -0.79
CA PHE A 131 -11.91 13.33 -0.39
C PHE A 131 -11.51 14.42 0.64
N GLN A 132 -12.47 15.18 1.19
CA GLN A 132 -12.27 16.01 2.39
C GLN A 132 -12.62 15.30 3.71
N ARG A 133 -13.11 14.04 3.70
CA ARG A 133 -13.74 13.45 4.90
C ARG A 133 -13.54 11.95 5.09
N VAL A 134 -12.40 11.39 4.67
CA VAL A 134 -12.08 9.98 4.96
C VAL A 134 -11.45 9.87 6.35
N LEU A 135 -12.30 9.85 7.38
CA LEU A 135 -12.04 9.19 8.65
C LEU A 135 -12.83 7.88 8.62
N PHE A 136 -12.13 6.77 8.81
CA PHE A 136 -12.72 5.43 8.89
C PHE A 136 -13.65 5.36 10.12
N THR A 137 -14.93 5.03 9.89
CA THR A 137 -15.77 4.43 10.94
C THR A 137 -16.13 3.01 10.50
N SER A 138 -15.53 2.04 11.18
CA SER A 138 -16.18 0.74 11.37
C SER A 138 -17.50 0.96 12.11
N ASP A 139 -18.43 0.02 11.91
CA ASP A 139 -19.75 -0.05 12.53
C ASP A 139 -20.81 0.87 11.92
N SER A 140 -21.47 0.36 10.87
CA SER A 140 -22.94 0.42 10.65
C SER A 140 -23.26 0.13 9.17
N PHE A 141 -23.15 -1.13 8.75
CA PHE A 141 -23.74 -1.59 7.49
C PHE A 141 -24.57 -2.88 7.68
N GLU A 142 -25.21 -3.01 8.84
CA GLU A 142 -26.39 -3.87 8.97
C GLU A 142 -27.65 -2.98 9.01
N LYS A 143 -28.54 -3.26 8.05
CA LYS A 143 -29.90 -2.71 7.87
C LYS A 143 -30.01 -1.33 7.19
N LEU A 144 -29.99 -1.35 5.85
CA LEU A 144 -31.07 -0.86 4.97
C LEU A 144 -30.73 -1.18 3.50
#